data_AF-A0AAU3F5E7-F1
#
_entry.id   AF-A0AAU3F5E7-F1
#
_cell.length_a   1.000
_cell.length_b   1.000
_cell.length_c   1.000
_cell.angle_alpha   90.00
_cell.angle_beta   90.00
_cell.angle_gamma   90.00
#
_symmetry.space_group_name_H-M   'P 1'
#
loop_
_entity.id
_entity.type
_entity.pdbx_description
1 polymer ?
#
loop_
_entity_poly.entity_id
_entity_poly.type
_entity_poly.pdbx_seq_one_letter_code
_entity_poly.pdbx_strand_id
1 'polypeptide(L)'
;MRTVRNVHERQVAAPAEVVGALLDRISSPDDPLSPSPVWPPILFDRPLGVGSDGGHGFVRYSVGAYDPGRSIRFDFTPPSNGFHALTTEPVDSGSCRVRHVLEQQQGLKSRLLWTLVIRPLHDTMIEELFDNIERAATPGTLTRPHRWSRRARFLHSLVRDRPKATAVPAGAELAHQALPVPDFADACAIPLDPGMPRDPHAWRDVLPFEVRASAPNELLLGEDAGHLDFRASVLIADDKVTLTTVVKTHNWRGRLYFAVIRRIHPPVARRMLRRAHRRVAFAAPPAPLRAQTPAQ
;
A
#
# COMPACT_ATOMS: atom_id res chain seq x y z
N MET A 1 10.53 32.52 -2.21
CA MET A 1 10.49 31.04 -2.10
C MET A 1 11.84 30.56 -1.59
N ARG A 2 11.93 29.37 -0.98
CA ARG A 2 13.22 28.81 -0.53
C ARG A 2 13.36 27.37 -1.01
N THR A 3 14.57 27.01 -1.41
CA THR A 3 14.91 25.65 -1.81
C THR A 3 14.95 24.73 -0.60
N VAL A 4 14.20 23.65 -0.67
CA VAL A 4 14.31 22.49 0.21
C VAL A 4 15.15 21.46 -0.51
N ARG A 5 16.21 20.98 0.15
CA ARG A 5 17.07 19.91 -0.36
C ARG A 5 17.11 18.79 0.69
N ASN A 6 16.74 17.59 0.29
CA ASN A 6 16.78 16.39 1.12
C ASN A 6 17.59 15.33 0.36
N VAL A 7 18.64 14.82 1.01
CA VAL A 7 19.59 13.88 0.40
C VAL A 7 19.72 12.67 1.30
N HIS A 8 19.65 11.50 0.68
CA HIS A 8 19.91 10.22 1.33
C HIS A 8 21.00 9.51 0.53
N GLU A 9 21.98 8.94 1.21
CA GLU A 9 23.08 8.20 0.61
C GLU A 9 23.27 6.89 1.36
N ARG A 10 23.50 5.80 0.62
CA ARG A 10 23.81 4.50 1.21
C ARG A 10 24.83 3.77 0.36
N GLN A 11 25.82 3.15 1.01
CA GLN A 11 26.74 2.25 0.35
C GLN A 11 26.13 0.85 0.31
N VAL A 12 26.16 0.21 -0.86
CA VAL A 12 25.65 -1.13 -1.11
C VAL A 12 26.83 -2.01 -1.50
N ALA A 13 26.93 -3.20 -0.91
CA ALA A 13 27.98 -4.17 -1.19
C ALA A 13 27.75 -4.94 -2.50
N ALA A 14 27.46 -4.23 -3.57
CA ALA A 14 27.32 -4.75 -4.92
C ALA A 14 27.94 -3.78 -5.95
N PRO A 15 28.38 -4.28 -7.12
CA PRO A 15 28.83 -3.43 -8.22
C PRO A 15 27.75 -2.43 -8.66
N ALA A 16 28.18 -1.26 -9.15
CA ALA A 16 27.26 -0.19 -9.57
C ALA A 16 26.34 -0.63 -10.71
N GLU A 17 26.81 -1.52 -11.58
CA GLU A 17 26.09 -2.08 -12.72
C GLU A 17 24.90 -2.93 -12.28
N VAL A 18 25.05 -3.69 -11.18
CA VAL A 18 23.97 -4.51 -10.61
C VAL A 18 22.86 -3.60 -10.08
N VAL A 19 23.22 -2.58 -9.30
CA VAL A 19 22.26 -1.63 -8.75
C VAL A 19 21.64 -0.77 -9.84
N GLY A 20 22.42 -0.37 -10.85
CA GLY A 20 21.96 0.34 -12.02
C GLY A 20 20.86 -0.39 -12.77
N ALA A 21 21.07 -1.69 -13.04
CA ALA A 21 20.06 -2.53 -13.68
C ALA A 21 18.77 -2.67 -12.85
N LEU A 22 18.84 -2.54 -11.52
CA LEU A 22 17.65 -2.48 -10.67
C LEU A 22 16.92 -1.14 -10.80
N LEU A 23 17.65 -0.03 -10.90
CA LEU A 23 17.06 1.30 -11.09
C LEU A 23 16.31 1.40 -12.41
N ASP A 24 16.85 0.82 -13.49
CA ASP A 24 16.23 0.80 -14.83
C ASP A 24 14.88 0.06 -14.84
N ARG A 25 14.60 -0.75 -13.81
CA ARG A 25 13.38 -1.53 -13.65
C ARG A 25 12.33 -0.85 -12.77
N ILE A 26 12.57 0.35 -12.26
CA ILE A 26 11.54 1.11 -11.54
C ILE A 26 10.30 1.26 -12.44
N SER A 27 9.12 1.00 -11.89
CA SER A 27 7.84 0.98 -12.62
C SER A 27 7.65 -0.16 -13.64
N SER A 28 8.58 -1.11 -13.76
CA SER A 28 8.32 -2.35 -14.51
C SER A 28 7.26 -3.21 -13.82
N PRO A 29 6.56 -4.12 -14.53
CA PRO A 29 5.54 -4.98 -13.93
C PRO A 29 6.03 -5.80 -12.73
N ASP A 30 7.32 -6.15 -12.72
CA ASP A 30 8.00 -6.91 -11.67
C ASP A 30 9.05 -6.05 -10.94
N ASP A 31 8.82 -4.72 -10.85
CA ASP A 31 9.70 -3.74 -10.21
C ASP A 31 10.22 -4.25 -8.84
N PRO A 32 11.50 -4.64 -8.75
CA PRO A 32 12.07 -5.21 -7.53
C PRO A 32 12.24 -4.14 -6.45
N LEU A 33 12.21 -2.85 -6.80
CA LEU A 33 12.39 -1.75 -5.87
C LEU A 33 11.07 -1.17 -5.36
N SER A 34 9.93 -1.68 -5.87
CA SER A 34 8.61 -1.15 -5.56
C SER A 34 8.37 -0.97 -4.05
N PRO A 35 7.97 0.24 -3.61
CA PRO A 35 7.69 0.51 -2.20
C PRO A 35 6.28 0.03 -1.77
N SER A 36 5.54 -0.57 -2.70
CA SER A 36 4.22 -1.15 -2.49
C SER A 36 4.31 -2.47 -1.71
N PRO A 37 3.34 -2.82 -0.85
CA PRO A 37 2.01 -2.19 -0.66
C PRO A 37 1.93 -1.22 0.53
N VAL A 38 3.05 -0.90 1.17
CA VAL A 38 3.06 0.02 2.31
C VAL A 38 2.89 1.46 1.85
N TRP A 39 3.55 1.80 0.75
CA TRP A 39 3.44 3.06 0.03
C TRP A 39 2.71 2.85 -1.31
N PRO A 40 2.15 3.92 -1.90
CA PRO A 40 1.69 3.85 -3.29
C PRO A 40 2.78 3.27 -4.22
N PRO A 41 2.45 2.66 -5.35
CA PRO A 41 3.47 2.28 -6.32
C PRO A 41 4.05 3.53 -7.02
N ILE A 42 5.29 3.44 -7.49
CA ILE A 42 5.84 4.40 -8.46
C ILE A 42 5.47 3.84 -9.84
N LEU A 43 4.64 4.58 -10.58
CA LEU A 43 4.14 4.13 -11.89
C LEU A 43 4.36 5.21 -12.95
N PHE A 44 4.76 4.76 -14.13
CA PHE A 44 4.89 5.54 -15.36
C PHE A 44 3.96 4.99 -16.43
N ASP A 45 3.57 5.85 -17.35
CA ASP A 45 2.68 5.53 -18.48
C ASP A 45 3.34 4.63 -19.55
N ARG A 46 4.68 4.60 -19.57
CA ARG A 46 5.52 3.80 -20.48
C ARG A 46 6.86 3.46 -19.79
N PRO A 47 7.69 2.58 -20.39
CA PRO A 47 9.02 2.27 -19.84
C PRO A 47 9.86 3.53 -19.61
N LEU A 48 10.76 3.49 -18.63
CA LEU A 48 11.57 4.64 -18.26
C LEU A 48 12.36 5.19 -19.45
N GLY A 49 12.17 6.48 -19.70
CA GLY A 49 12.80 7.23 -20.77
C GLY A 49 12.38 8.69 -20.66
N VAL A 50 13.23 9.61 -21.11
CA VAL A 50 12.95 11.05 -21.04
C VAL A 50 11.58 11.37 -21.64
N GLY A 51 10.77 12.13 -20.90
CA GLY A 51 9.41 12.49 -21.27
C GLY A 51 8.34 11.45 -20.93
N SER A 52 8.69 10.36 -20.23
CA SER A 52 7.69 9.43 -19.66
C SER A 52 7.02 10.08 -18.46
N ASP A 53 5.70 10.00 -18.39
CA ASP A 53 4.91 10.67 -17.37
C ASP A 53 4.50 9.67 -16.29
N GLY A 54 4.59 10.08 -15.03
CA GLY A 54 4.35 9.18 -13.93
C GLY A 54 4.12 9.87 -12.60
N GLY A 55 4.23 9.07 -11.56
CA GLY A 55 4.00 9.56 -10.23
C GLY A 55 3.91 8.46 -9.18
N HIS A 56 3.59 8.92 -7.98
CA HIS A 56 3.40 8.06 -6.83
C HIS A 56 2.38 8.73 -5.89
N GLY A 57 1.26 8.05 -5.62
CA GLY A 57 0.17 8.61 -4.83
C GLY A 57 -0.42 9.87 -5.48
N PHE A 58 -0.33 11.02 -4.81
CA PHE A 58 -0.76 12.33 -5.35
C PHE A 58 0.38 13.09 -6.05
N VAL A 59 1.61 12.61 -5.97
CA VAL A 59 2.78 13.25 -6.56
C VAL A 59 2.86 12.91 -8.04
N ARG A 60 3.09 13.92 -8.88
CA ARG A 60 3.18 13.79 -10.34
C ARG A 60 4.52 14.37 -10.80
N TYR A 61 5.18 13.64 -11.70
CA TYR A 61 6.46 14.01 -12.28
C TYR A 61 6.64 13.34 -13.64
N SER A 62 7.55 13.86 -14.46
CA SER A 62 8.00 13.23 -15.69
C SER A 62 9.48 12.88 -15.59
N VAL A 63 9.96 11.92 -16.39
CA VAL A 63 11.39 11.63 -16.48
C VAL A 63 12.07 12.78 -17.21
N GLY A 64 12.83 13.59 -16.49
CA GLY A 64 13.54 14.75 -17.02
C GLY A 64 14.93 14.42 -17.57
N ALA A 65 15.60 13.45 -16.95
CA ALA A 65 16.88 12.91 -17.43
C ALA A 65 16.98 11.42 -17.08
N TYR A 66 17.63 10.66 -17.96
CA TYR A 66 17.83 9.24 -17.78
C TYR A 66 19.15 8.81 -18.43
N ASP A 67 20.00 8.17 -17.63
CA ASP A 67 21.23 7.50 -18.05
C ASP A 67 21.14 6.03 -17.60
N PRO A 68 20.81 5.10 -18.53
CA PRO A 68 20.58 3.69 -18.21
C PRO A 68 21.72 3.07 -17.40
N GLY A 69 21.36 2.33 -16.36
CA GLY A 69 22.31 1.67 -15.46
C GLY A 69 23.02 2.62 -14.50
N ARG A 70 22.72 3.92 -14.50
CA ARG A 70 23.45 4.92 -13.69
C ARG A 70 22.56 5.89 -12.95
N SER A 71 21.61 6.54 -13.63
CA SER A 71 20.81 7.59 -13.01
C SER A 71 19.47 7.82 -13.66
N ILE A 72 18.47 8.15 -12.84
CA ILE A 72 17.15 8.61 -13.29
C ILE A 72 16.77 9.85 -12.50
N ARG A 73 16.26 10.86 -13.20
CA ARG A 73 15.72 12.09 -12.62
C ARG A 73 14.25 12.28 -13.00
N PHE A 74 13.43 12.49 -11.99
CA PHE A 74 12.00 12.79 -12.08
C PHE A 74 11.78 14.27 -11.80
N ASP A 75 11.38 15.06 -12.80
CA ASP A 75 11.05 16.47 -12.65
C ASP A 75 9.58 16.63 -12.28
N PHE A 76 9.30 17.40 -11.22
CA PHE A 76 7.92 17.62 -10.79
C PHE A 76 7.13 18.41 -11.83
N THR A 77 5.88 18.00 -12.08
CA THR A 77 4.98 18.73 -12.96
C THR A 77 4.43 19.99 -12.27
N PRO A 78 4.16 21.09 -13.00
CA PRO A 78 3.48 22.26 -12.47
C PRO A 78 2.16 21.91 -11.76
N PRO A 79 1.78 22.64 -10.70
CA PRO A 79 2.41 23.86 -10.17
C PRO A 79 3.63 23.59 -9.25
N SER A 80 4.02 22.33 -9.07
CA SER A 80 5.26 21.98 -8.36
C SER A 80 6.49 22.26 -9.25
N ASN A 81 7.67 22.23 -8.65
CA ASN A 81 8.94 22.45 -9.35
C ASN A 81 10.04 21.62 -8.70
N GLY A 82 11.22 21.61 -9.32
CA GLY A 82 12.36 20.83 -8.84
C GLY A 82 12.26 19.37 -9.26
N PHE A 83 12.92 18.47 -8.53
CA PHE A 83 13.10 17.10 -8.96
C PHE A 83 13.38 16.12 -7.82
N HIS A 84 13.20 14.84 -8.14
CA HIS A 84 13.82 13.70 -7.46
C HIS A 84 14.87 13.10 -8.39
N ALA A 85 16.00 12.65 -7.86
CA ALA A 85 17.00 11.91 -8.61
C ALA A 85 17.48 10.72 -7.81
N LEU A 86 17.63 9.58 -8.49
CA LEU A 86 18.29 8.39 -7.98
C LEU A 86 19.53 8.14 -8.83
N THR A 87 20.68 7.99 -8.18
CA THR A 87 21.95 7.72 -8.85
C THR A 87 22.69 6.58 -8.17
N THR A 88 23.46 5.82 -8.95
CA THR A 88 24.43 4.83 -8.45
C THR A 88 25.82 5.19 -8.98
N GLU A 89 26.81 5.20 -8.09
CA GLU A 89 28.20 5.52 -8.41
C GLU A 89 29.11 4.42 -7.83
N PRO A 90 30.09 3.90 -8.58
CA PRO A 90 31.03 2.92 -8.05
C PRO A 90 31.88 3.57 -6.94
N VAL A 91 32.04 2.85 -5.82
CA VAL A 91 33.03 3.19 -4.79
C VAL A 91 34.30 2.36 -5.04
N ASP A 92 34.11 1.09 -5.37
CA ASP A 92 35.13 0.14 -5.83
C ASP A 92 34.48 -0.91 -6.76
N SER A 93 35.20 -1.99 -7.12
CA SER A 93 34.69 -3.02 -8.03
C SER A 93 33.56 -3.90 -7.43
N GLY A 94 33.43 -3.95 -6.11
CA GLY A 94 32.45 -4.76 -5.39
C GLY A 94 31.40 -3.95 -4.63
N SER A 95 31.52 -2.62 -4.60
CA SER A 95 30.58 -1.76 -3.88
C SER A 95 30.27 -0.46 -4.62
N CYS A 96 29.06 0.03 -4.41
CA CYS A 96 28.60 1.29 -4.97
C CYS A 96 27.93 2.16 -3.92
N ARG A 97 27.80 3.45 -4.22
CA ARG A 97 27.01 4.40 -3.47
C ARG A 97 25.73 4.71 -4.24
N VAL A 98 24.60 4.44 -3.61
CA VAL A 98 23.29 4.88 -4.06
C VAL A 98 22.96 6.21 -3.40
N ARG A 99 22.45 7.14 -4.20
CA ARG A 99 22.07 8.47 -3.74
C ARG A 99 20.67 8.81 -4.21
N HIS A 100 19.86 9.31 -3.29
CA HIS A 100 18.61 9.98 -3.58
C HIS A 100 18.74 11.47 -3.28
N VAL A 101 18.36 12.32 -4.23
CA VAL A 101 18.31 13.78 -4.06
C VAL A 101 16.92 14.28 -4.39
N LEU A 102 16.30 14.98 -3.46
CA LEU A 102 15.12 15.80 -3.70
C LEU A 102 15.51 17.27 -3.59
N GLU A 103 15.16 18.04 -4.61
CA GLU A 103 15.22 19.49 -4.57
C GLU A 103 13.88 20.09 -4.99
N GLN A 104 13.35 21.02 -4.20
CA GLN A 104 12.10 21.71 -4.52
C GLN A 104 12.10 23.13 -3.97
N GLN A 105 11.64 24.11 -4.74
CA GLN A 105 11.34 25.45 -4.25
C GLN A 105 9.95 25.50 -3.62
N GLN A 106 9.90 25.89 -2.36
CA GLN A 106 8.66 25.89 -1.58
C GLN A 106 8.37 27.28 -0.99
N GLY A 107 7.08 27.61 -0.92
CA GLY A 107 6.57 28.71 -0.10
C GLY A 107 6.54 28.35 1.39
N LEU A 108 6.18 29.29 2.25
CA LEU A 108 6.22 29.10 3.71
C LEU A 108 5.27 27.99 4.18
N LYS A 109 4.02 27.94 3.68
CA LYS A 109 3.03 26.92 4.03
C LYS A 109 3.50 25.51 3.63
N SER A 110 3.96 25.35 2.39
CA SER A 110 4.49 24.07 1.88
C SER A 110 5.70 23.60 2.67
N ARG A 111 6.59 24.52 3.09
CA ARG A 111 7.74 24.18 3.95
C ARG A 111 7.33 23.66 5.32
N LEU A 112 6.28 24.24 5.92
CA LEU A 112 5.79 23.77 7.21
C LEU A 112 5.19 22.37 7.07
N LEU A 113 4.34 22.16 6.07
CA LEU A 113 3.78 20.84 5.74
C LEU A 113 4.88 19.82 5.44
N TRP A 114 5.90 20.23 4.67
CA TRP A 114 7.09 19.43 4.38
C TRP A 114 7.77 18.98 5.67
N THR A 115 8.12 19.92 6.54
CA THR A 115 8.86 19.63 7.77
C THR A 115 8.07 18.77 8.74
N LEU A 116 6.76 19.00 8.85
CA LEU A 116 5.94 18.35 9.86
C LEU A 116 5.40 16.97 9.43
N VAL A 117 5.09 16.81 8.14
CA VAL A 117 4.35 15.66 7.62
C VAL A 117 5.10 14.94 6.50
N ILE A 118 5.49 15.66 5.44
CA ILE A 118 5.99 15.01 4.22
C ILE A 118 7.39 14.44 4.46
N ARG A 119 8.33 15.21 5.02
CA ARG A 119 9.72 14.79 5.24
C ARG A 119 9.81 13.51 6.08
N PRO A 120 9.17 13.35 7.24
CA PRO A 120 9.22 12.08 7.98
C PRO A 120 8.72 10.87 7.18
N LEU A 121 7.71 11.05 6.34
CA LEU A 121 7.17 9.97 5.50
C LEU A 121 8.08 9.67 4.31
N HIS A 122 8.51 10.71 3.61
CA HIS A 122 9.43 10.66 2.50
C HIS A 122 10.75 9.99 2.91
N ASP A 123 11.39 10.47 3.98
CA ASP A 123 12.63 9.90 4.50
C ASP A 123 12.45 8.41 4.81
N THR A 124 11.33 8.00 5.40
CA THR A 124 11.03 6.57 5.69
C THR A 124 10.89 5.75 4.40
N MET A 125 10.16 6.26 3.40
CA MET A 125 9.98 5.61 2.10
C MET A 125 11.30 5.43 1.36
N ILE A 126 12.18 6.44 1.38
CA ILE A 126 13.50 6.37 0.72
C ILE A 126 14.41 5.36 1.42
N GLU A 127 14.41 5.31 2.75
CA GLU A 127 15.20 4.31 3.47
C GLU A 127 14.70 2.88 3.22
N GLU A 128 13.40 2.66 3.06
CA GLU A 128 12.84 1.35 2.65
C GLU A 128 13.10 1.03 1.18
N LEU A 129 13.13 2.03 0.31
CA LEU A 129 13.57 1.85 -1.08
C LEU A 129 15.03 1.37 -1.12
N PHE A 130 15.91 1.95 -0.30
CA PHE A 130 17.29 1.48 -0.17
C PHE A 130 17.39 0.08 0.43
N ASP A 131 16.53 -0.29 1.38
CA ASP A 131 16.43 -1.67 1.88
C ASP A 131 16.05 -2.65 0.75
N ASN A 132 15.14 -2.24 -0.16
CA ASN A 132 14.80 -3.06 -1.33
C ASN A 132 15.99 -3.21 -2.28
N ILE A 133 16.76 -2.13 -2.51
CA ILE A 133 17.98 -2.19 -3.32
C ILE A 133 18.97 -3.21 -2.73
N GLU A 134 19.25 -3.15 -1.42
CA GLU A 134 20.14 -4.11 -0.78
C GLU A 134 19.63 -5.55 -0.84
N ARG A 135 18.32 -5.77 -0.59
CA ARG A 135 17.71 -7.11 -0.69
C ARG A 135 17.79 -7.68 -2.11
N ALA A 136 17.61 -6.84 -3.12
CA ALA A 136 17.66 -7.25 -4.51
C ALA A 136 19.11 -7.46 -5.00
N ALA A 137 20.03 -6.56 -4.68
CA ALA A 137 21.42 -6.62 -5.12
C ALA A 137 22.26 -7.64 -4.35
N THR A 138 21.95 -7.83 -3.07
CA THR A 138 22.69 -8.73 -2.15
C THR A 138 21.74 -9.54 -1.26
N PRO A 139 21.08 -10.58 -1.79
CA PRO A 139 20.14 -11.38 -1.00
C PRO A 139 20.79 -11.95 0.27
N GLY A 140 20.13 -11.76 1.42
CA GLY A 140 20.56 -12.31 2.71
C GLY A 140 21.56 -11.45 3.51
N THR A 141 22.06 -10.33 2.97
CA THR A 141 23.05 -9.48 3.66
C THR A 141 22.43 -8.38 4.53
N LEU A 142 21.21 -7.93 4.24
CA LEU A 142 20.54 -6.87 4.99
C LEU A 142 20.18 -7.33 6.40
N THR A 143 21.04 -7.03 7.37
CA THR A 143 20.86 -7.44 8.77
C THR A 143 20.02 -6.46 9.59
N ARG A 144 19.90 -5.20 9.15
CA ARG A 144 19.23 -4.13 9.92
C ARG A 144 18.34 -3.27 9.01
N PRO A 145 17.15 -3.78 8.62
CA PRO A 145 16.20 -2.99 7.85
C PRO A 145 15.76 -1.74 8.61
N HIS A 146 15.39 -0.71 7.86
CA HIS A 146 14.91 0.56 8.38
C HIS A 146 13.70 0.36 9.30
N ARG A 147 13.75 1.00 10.47
CA ARG A 147 12.67 0.93 11.46
C ARG A 147 11.95 2.26 11.55
N TRP A 148 10.66 2.23 11.27
CA TRP A 148 9.83 3.41 11.32
C TRP A 148 9.73 3.97 12.74
N SER A 149 9.96 5.27 12.86
CA SER A 149 9.66 6.02 14.09
C SER A 149 8.16 5.97 14.42
N ARG A 150 7.81 6.14 15.70
CA ARG A 150 6.40 6.22 16.14
C ARG A 150 5.66 7.35 15.40
N ARG A 151 6.34 8.47 15.16
CA ARG A 151 5.82 9.61 14.41
C ARG A 151 5.52 9.26 12.95
N ALA A 152 6.44 8.59 12.24
CA ALA A 152 6.21 8.16 10.86
C ALA A 152 5.02 7.19 10.75
N ARG A 153 4.93 6.20 11.66
CA ARG A 153 3.79 5.27 11.72
C ARG A 153 2.46 5.99 11.95
N PHE A 154 2.45 7.00 12.82
CA PHE A 154 1.25 7.79 13.07
C PHE A 154 0.87 8.63 11.84
N LEU A 155 1.80 9.40 11.28
CA LEU A 155 1.55 10.23 10.10
C LEU A 155 1.09 9.40 8.89
N HIS A 156 1.71 8.24 8.66
CA HIS A 156 1.34 7.33 7.57
C HIS A 156 -0.10 6.84 7.72
N SER A 157 -0.50 6.54 8.96
CA SER A 157 -1.87 6.13 9.24
C SER A 157 -2.90 7.19 8.85
N LEU A 158 -2.54 8.48 8.89
CA LEU A 158 -3.44 9.59 8.56
C LEU A 158 -3.65 9.77 7.06
N VAL A 159 -2.63 9.49 6.25
CA VAL A 159 -2.62 9.73 4.79
C VAL A 159 -3.00 8.51 3.95
N ARG A 160 -3.13 7.33 4.56
CA ARG A 160 -3.57 6.11 3.86
C ARG A 160 -5.06 6.16 3.49
N ASP A 161 -5.40 5.44 2.43
CA ASP A 161 -6.78 5.26 1.99
C ASP A 161 -7.71 4.76 3.09
N ARG A 162 -8.97 5.18 2.94
CA ARG A 162 -10.05 4.86 3.87
C ARG A 162 -11.10 4.05 3.14
N PRO A 163 -11.67 3.02 3.80
CA PRO A 163 -12.79 2.31 3.22
C PRO A 163 -13.96 3.25 2.95
N LYS A 164 -14.53 3.13 1.76
CA LYS A 164 -15.72 3.88 1.33
C LYS A 164 -16.92 2.94 1.37
N ALA A 165 -18.08 3.49 1.71
CA ALA A 165 -19.32 2.74 1.57
C ALA A 165 -19.55 2.40 0.10
N THR A 166 -20.02 1.17 -0.15
CA THR A 166 -20.37 0.71 -1.48
C THR A 166 -21.66 -0.13 -1.40
N ALA A 167 -22.30 -0.36 -2.54
CA ALA A 167 -23.34 -1.36 -2.63
C ALA A 167 -22.75 -2.75 -2.39
N VAL A 168 -23.57 -3.68 -1.88
CA VAL A 168 -23.18 -5.08 -1.75
C VAL A 168 -22.87 -5.63 -3.15
N PRO A 169 -21.64 -6.13 -3.39
CA PRO A 169 -21.29 -6.64 -4.71
C PRO A 169 -22.15 -7.84 -5.10
N ALA A 170 -22.54 -7.93 -6.37
CA ALA A 170 -23.25 -9.10 -6.90
C ALA A 170 -22.42 -10.38 -6.76
N GLY A 171 -21.09 -10.28 -6.90
CA GLY A 171 -20.16 -11.41 -6.74
C GLY A 171 -19.84 -11.80 -5.29
N ALA A 172 -20.52 -11.23 -4.28
CA ALA A 172 -20.42 -11.70 -2.89
C ALA A 172 -21.37 -12.90 -2.67
N GLU A 173 -21.12 -13.99 -3.40
CA GLU A 173 -22.00 -15.15 -3.50
C GLU A 173 -22.25 -15.82 -2.15
N LEU A 174 -21.20 -15.99 -1.32
CA LEU A 174 -21.35 -16.59 0.01
C LEU A 174 -22.23 -15.72 0.91
N ALA A 175 -22.13 -14.39 0.82
CA ALA A 175 -23.02 -13.49 1.57
C ALA A 175 -24.48 -13.64 1.15
N HIS A 176 -24.74 -13.66 -0.17
CA HIS A 176 -26.09 -13.79 -0.73
C HIS A 176 -26.72 -15.15 -0.42
N GLN A 177 -25.93 -16.22 -0.47
CA GLN A 177 -26.41 -17.58 -0.16
C GLN A 177 -26.63 -17.79 1.34
N ALA A 178 -25.76 -17.22 2.19
CA ALA A 178 -25.86 -17.41 3.63
C ALA A 178 -27.13 -16.80 4.23
N LEU A 179 -27.55 -15.62 3.74
CA LEU A 179 -28.80 -14.97 4.14
C LEU A 179 -29.50 -14.39 2.89
N PRO A 180 -30.34 -15.17 2.19
CA PRO A 180 -30.98 -14.75 0.93
C PRO A 180 -31.91 -13.54 1.05
N VAL A 181 -32.55 -13.37 2.21
CA VAL A 181 -33.46 -12.23 2.48
C VAL A 181 -33.06 -11.59 3.81
N PRO A 182 -31.97 -10.81 3.85
CA PRO A 182 -31.49 -10.21 5.08
C PRO A 182 -32.37 -9.01 5.47
N ASP A 183 -32.50 -8.76 6.77
CA ASP A 183 -33.18 -7.56 7.27
C ASP A 183 -32.27 -6.32 7.20
N PHE A 184 -30.96 -6.55 7.02
CA PHE A 184 -29.95 -5.51 6.81
C PHE A 184 -28.79 -6.03 5.97
N ALA A 185 -28.31 -5.17 5.07
CA ALA A 185 -27.09 -5.39 4.34
C ALA A 185 -26.33 -4.07 4.18
N ASP A 186 -25.03 -4.09 4.41
CA ASP A 186 -24.13 -3.00 4.03
C ASP A 186 -22.78 -3.52 3.54
N ALA A 187 -22.04 -2.66 2.83
CA ALA A 187 -20.71 -2.99 2.38
C ALA A 187 -19.79 -1.77 2.42
N CYS A 188 -18.50 -2.03 2.64
CA CYS A 188 -17.46 -1.03 2.45
C CYS A 188 -16.25 -1.64 1.75
N ALA A 189 -15.62 -0.87 0.88
CA ALA A 189 -14.49 -1.33 0.07
C ALA A 189 -13.30 -0.39 0.21
N ILE A 190 -12.10 -0.96 0.07
CA ILE A 190 -10.83 -0.23 -0.03
C ILE A 190 -10.00 -0.84 -1.18
N PRO A 191 -9.36 -0.02 -2.03
CA PRO A 191 -8.46 -0.51 -3.06
C PRO A 191 -7.31 -1.34 -2.48
N LEU A 192 -6.81 -2.29 -3.24
CA LEU A 192 -5.64 -3.10 -2.92
C LEU A 192 -4.44 -2.59 -3.71
N ASP A 193 -3.40 -2.21 -2.98
CA ASP A 193 -2.13 -1.83 -3.58
C ASP A 193 -1.43 -3.04 -4.24
N PRO A 194 -0.58 -2.83 -5.26
CA PRO A 194 0.25 -3.89 -5.83
C PRO A 194 1.06 -4.64 -4.77
N GLY A 195 1.06 -5.98 -4.85
CA GLY A 195 1.76 -6.82 -3.87
C GLY A 195 1.00 -7.12 -2.58
N MET A 196 -0.19 -6.54 -2.37
CA MET A 196 -1.07 -7.04 -1.30
C MET A 196 -1.57 -8.46 -1.62
N PRO A 197 -1.64 -9.36 -0.61
CA PRO A 197 -2.26 -10.67 -0.76
C PRO A 197 -3.69 -10.61 -1.30
N ARG A 198 -3.95 -11.42 -2.34
CA ARG A 198 -5.26 -11.53 -3.01
C ARG A 198 -6.06 -12.76 -2.61
N ASP A 199 -5.47 -13.62 -1.78
CA ASP A 199 -6.15 -14.70 -1.09
C ASP A 199 -7.00 -14.11 0.07
N PRO A 200 -8.33 -14.37 0.11
CA PRO A 200 -9.20 -13.88 1.17
C PRO A 200 -8.83 -14.44 2.56
N HIS A 201 -8.12 -15.57 2.67
CA HIS A 201 -7.64 -16.09 3.95
C HIS A 201 -6.60 -15.18 4.63
N ALA A 202 -5.82 -14.40 3.88
CA ALA A 202 -4.92 -13.38 4.44
C ALA A 202 -5.68 -12.32 5.26
N TRP A 203 -6.99 -12.19 5.01
CA TRP A 203 -7.88 -11.22 5.62
C TRP A 203 -8.75 -11.81 6.74
N ARG A 204 -8.55 -13.08 7.14
CA ARG A 204 -9.39 -13.78 8.13
C ARG A 204 -9.54 -13.05 9.47
N ASP A 205 -8.50 -12.35 9.93
CA ASP A 205 -8.55 -11.57 11.17
C ASP A 205 -9.15 -10.16 11.01
N VAL A 206 -9.88 -9.87 9.93
CA VAL A 206 -10.61 -8.61 9.81
C VAL A 206 -11.66 -8.47 10.90
N LEU A 207 -12.28 -9.60 11.28
CA LEU A 207 -13.27 -9.71 12.33
C LEU A 207 -12.94 -10.93 13.21
N PRO A 208 -13.26 -10.88 14.51
CA PRO A 208 -13.01 -11.98 15.44
C PRO A 208 -14.14 -13.01 15.42
N PHE A 209 -14.56 -13.46 14.23
CA PHE A 209 -15.63 -14.46 14.06
C PHE A 209 -15.10 -15.71 13.37
N GLU A 210 -15.81 -16.82 13.54
CA GLU A 210 -15.46 -18.08 12.90
C GLU A 210 -15.69 -18.03 11.39
N VAL A 211 -14.82 -18.73 10.65
CA VAL A 211 -15.01 -18.97 9.22
C VAL A 211 -16.14 -19.98 9.04
N ARG A 212 -17.17 -19.58 8.30
CA ARG A 212 -18.35 -20.40 8.00
C ARG A 212 -18.27 -21.05 6.62
N ALA A 213 -17.68 -20.35 5.66
CA ALA A 213 -17.45 -20.85 4.31
C ALA A 213 -16.27 -20.13 3.66
N SER A 214 -15.66 -20.75 2.67
CA SER A 214 -14.59 -20.18 1.85
C SER A 214 -14.85 -20.50 0.38
N ALA A 215 -14.52 -19.53 -0.47
CA ALA A 215 -14.50 -19.61 -1.92
C ALA A 215 -13.18 -18.97 -2.42
N PRO A 216 -12.79 -19.17 -3.69
CA PRO A 216 -11.48 -18.71 -4.19
C PRO A 216 -11.17 -17.23 -3.94
N ASN A 217 -12.19 -16.38 -3.96
CA ASN A 217 -12.07 -14.93 -3.80
C ASN A 217 -12.93 -14.36 -2.67
N GLU A 218 -13.62 -15.21 -1.90
CA GLU A 218 -14.55 -14.78 -0.85
C GLU A 218 -14.40 -15.63 0.42
N LEU A 219 -14.33 -14.98 1.58
CA LEU A 219 -14.34 -15.64 2.88
C LEU A 219 -15.55 -15.20 3.70
N LEU A 220 -16.38 -16.15 4.10
CA LEU A 220 -17.56 -15.89 4.93
C LEU A 220 -17.23 -16.15 6.41
N LEU A 221 -17.41 -15.12 7.22
CA LEU A 221 -17.29 -15.12 8.67
C LEU A 221 -18.68 -14.96 9.28
N GLY A 222 -18.92 -15.47 10.48
CA GLY A 222 -20.19 -15.19 11.14
C GLY A 222 -20.48 -15.96 12.41
N GLU A 223 -21.54 -15.54 13.06
CA GLU A 223 -22.02 -16.06 14.33
C GLU A 223 -23.55 -16.10 14.34
N ASP A 224 -24.11 -17.14 14.94
CA ASP A 224 -25.54 -17.28 15.16
C ASP A 224 -25.84 -17.03 16.63
N ALA A 225 -26.67 -16.02 16.90
CA ALA A 225 -27.11 -15.68 18.24
C ALA A 225 -28.64 -15.89 18.33
N GLY A 226 -29.16 -16.19 19.51
CA GLY A 226 -30.61 -16.49 19.68
C GLY A 226 -31.58 -15.35 19.31
N HIS A 227 -31.10 -14.17 18.92
CA HIS A 227 -31.92 -13.04 18.47
C HIS A 227 -31.56 -12.53 17.06
N LEU A 228 -30.44 -12.97 16.48
CA LEU A 228 -30.02 -12.63 15.13
C LEU A 228 -28.99 -13.61 14.57
N ASP A 229 -28.97 -13.77 13.25
CA ASP A 229 -27.87 -14.35 12.51
C ASP A 229 -27.03 -13.22 11.91
N PHE A 230 -25.72 -13.27 12.13
CA PHE A 230 -24.77 -12.31 11.59
C PHE A 230 -23.81 -13.01 10.64
N ARG A 231 -23.64 -12.44 9.45
CA ARG A 231 -22.59 -12.85 8.51
C ARG A 231 -21.82 -11.65 8.03
N ALA A 232 -20.53 -11.83 7.85
CA ALA A 232 -19.64 -10.89 7.20
C ALA A 232 -18.85 -11.60 6.12
N SER A 233 -18.85 -11.06 4.92
CA SER A 233 -18.08 -11.59 3.80
C SER A 233 -16.91 -10.67 3.48
N VAL A 234 -15.74 -11.26 3.25
CA VAL A 234 -14.56 -10.58 2.70
C VAL A 234 -14.40 -11.03 1.26
N LEU A 235 -14.74 -10.16 0.32
CA LEU A 235 -14.61 -10.40 -1.11
C LEU A 235 -13.39 -9.65 -1.66
N ILE A 236 -12.54 -10.34 -2.42
CA ILE A 236 -11.44 -9.75 -3.18
C ILE A 236 -11.80 -9.82 -4.66
N ALA A 237 -12.07 -8.67 -5.26
CA ALA A 237 -12.42 -8.56 -6.68
C ALA A 237 -12.06 -7.16 -7.19
N ASP A 238 -11.76 -7.00 -8.48
CA ASP A 238 -11.49 -5.71 -9.13
C ASP A 238 -10.42 -4.85 -8.40
N ASP A 239 -9.32 -5.45 -7.94
CA ASP A 239 -8.28 -4.75 -7.18
C ASP A 239 -8.78 -4.00 -5.93
N LYS A 240 -9.84 -4.50 -5.30
CA LYS A 240 -10.35 -4.01 -4.03
C LYS A 240 -10.70 -5.18 -3.12
N VAL A 241 -10.65 -4.92 -1.82
CA VAL A 241 -11.24 -5.79 -0.80
C VAL A 241 -12.52 -5.14 -0.31
N THR A 242 -13.61 -5.91 -0.32
CA THR A 242 -14.94 -5.48 0.13
C THR A 242 -15.33 -6.28 1.35
N LEU A 243 -15.66 -5.58 2.43
CA LEU A 243 -16.27 -6.16 3.61
C LEU A 243 -17.78 -5.92 3.54
N THR A 244 -18.53 -7.00 3.35
CA THR A 244 -19.99 -7.03 3.35
C THR A 244 -20.47 -7.52 4.70
N THR A 245 -21.54 -6.94 5.25
CA THR A 245 -22.26 -7.49 6.41
C THR A 245 -23.72 -7.70 6.05
N VAL A 246 -24.24 -8.87 6.37
CA VAL A 246 -25.66 -9.21 6.24
C VAL A 246 -26.19 -9.75 7.56
N VAL A 247 -27.39 -9.34 7.94
CA VAL A 247 -28.00 -9.70 9.23
C VAL A 247 -29.45 -10.10 9.05
N LYS A 248 -29.87 -11.17 9.74
CA LYS A 248 -31.27 -11.59 9.86
C LYS A 248 -31.68 -11.56 11.32
N THR A 249 -32.79 -10.92 11.64
CA THR A 249 -33.34 -10.87 13.01
C THR A 249 -34.48 -11.88 13.16
N HIS A 250 -34.52 -12.59 14.29
CA HIS A 250 -35.55 -13.62 14.50
C HIS A 250 -36.76 -13.13 15.29
N ASN A 251 -36.58 -12.12 16.14
CA ASN A 251 -37.62 -11.67 17.07
C ASN A 251 -37.56 -10.16 17.32
N TRP A 252 -38.56 -9.63 18.03
CA TRP A 252 -38.68 -8.19 18.30
C TRP A 252 -37.49 -7.63 19.11
N ARG A 253 -36.90 -8.43 20.02
CA ARG A 253 -35.70 -8.03 20.77
C ARG A 253 -34.51 -7.87 19.85
N GLY A 254 -34.33 -8.80 18.92
CA GLY A 254 -33.32 -8.73 17.86
C GLY A 254 -33.50 -7.50 16.97
N ARG A 255 -34.74 -7.19 16.57
CA ARG A 255 -35.05 -5.98 15.81
C ARG A 255 -34.70 -4.70 16.56
N LEU A 256 -35.05 -4.61 17.85
CA LEU A 256 -34.75 -3.44 18.68
C LEU A 256 -33.24 -3.28 18.90
N TYR A 257 -32.56 -4.36 19.26
CA TYR A 257 -31.10 -4.40 19.40
C TYR A 257 -30.42 -3.95 18.10
N PHE A 258 -30.82 -4.55 16.98
CA PHE A 258 -30.19 -4.26 15.70
C PHE A 258 -30.49 -2.85 15.18
N ALA A 259 -31.63 -2.25 15.55
CA ALA A 259 -31.92 -0.84 15.21
C ALA A 259 -30.89 0.13 15.81
N VAL A 260 -30.30 -0.21 16.96
CA VAL A 260 -29.18 0.54 17.55
C VAL A 260 -27.87 0.20 16.82
N ILE A 261 -27.56 -1.08 16.67
CA ILE A 261 -26.31 -1.55 16.04
C ILE A 261 -26.17 -1.06 14.60
N ARG A 262 -27.23 -1.07 13.80
CA ARG A 262 -27.28 -0.55 12.42
C ARG A 262 -26.67 0.84 12.27
N ARG A 263 -26.80 1.71 13.29
CA ARG A 263 -26.26 3.09 13.24
C ARG A 263 -24.75 3.14 13.50
N ILE A 264 -24.25 2.21 14.31
CA ILE A 264 -22.85 2.16 14.77
C ILE A 264 -22.02 1.20 13.92
N HIS A 265 -22.65 0.23 13.26
CA HIS A 265 -21.99 -0.80 12.48
C HIS A 265 -21.17 -0.25 11.30
N PRO A 266 -21.69 0.63 10.41
CA PRO A 266 -20.91 1.12 9.27
C PRO A 266 -19.56 1.79 9.65
N PRO A 267 -19.47 2.71 10.65
CA PRO A 267 -18.17 3.26 11.04
C PRO A 267 -17.25 2.21 11.71
N VAL A 268 -17.81 1.24 12.44
CA VAL A 268 -17.03 0.15 13.04
C VAL A 268 -16.46 -0.78 11.97
N ALA A 269 -17.27 -1.23 11.01
CA ALA A 269 -16.86 -2.07 9.88
C ALA A 269 -15.75 -1.40 9.06
N ARG A 270 -15.89 -0.11 8.72
CA ARG A 270 -14.84 0.65 8.03
C ARG A 270 -13.55 0.75 8.85
N ARG A 271 -13.64 0.92 10.17
CA ARG A 271 -12.46 0.96 11.05
C ARG A 271 -11.76 -0.40 11.11
N MET A 272 -12.52 -1.50 11.19
CA MET A 272 -12.01 -2.87 11.19
C MET A 272 -11.32 -3.18 9.85
N LEU A 273 -11.97 -2.90 8.72
CA LEU A 273 -11.39 -3.08 7.40
C LEU A 273 -10.12 -2.24 7.21
N ARG A 274 -10.10 -0.98 7.64
CA ARG A 274 -8.89 -0.13 7.58
C ARG A 274 -7.74 -0.69 8.42
N ARG A 275 -8.04 -1.24 9.60
CA ARG A 275 -7.03 -1.87 10.47
C ARG A 275 -6.48 -3.15 9.83
N ALA A 276 -7.35 -3.99 9.28
CA ALA A 276 -6.97 -5.21 8.57
C ALA A 276 -6.12 -4.90 7.35
N HIS A 277 -6.55 -3.96 6.51
CA HIS A 277 -5.82 -3.47 5.34
C HIS A 277 -4.40 -3.00 5.70
N ARG A 278 -4.26 -2.23 6.78
CA ARG A 278 -2.95 -1.82 7.28
C ARG A 278 -2.11 -3.04 7.69
N ARG A 279 -2.67 -3.94 8.50
CA ARG A 279 -1.95 -5.14 8.98
C ARG A 279 -1.46 -5.99 7.82
N VAL A 280 -2.34 -6.28 6.85
CA VAL A 280 -2.03 -7.09 5.67
C VAL A 280 -0.95 -6.42 4.81
N ALA A 281 -1.03 -5.11 4.57
CA ALA A 281 -0.01 -4.38 3.82
C ALA A 281 1.38 -4.43 4.48
N PHE A 282 1.46 -4.27 5.81
CA PHE A 282 2.73 -4.33 6.54
C PHE A 282 3.26 -5.76 6.72
N ALA A 283 2.41 -6.78 6.59
CA ALA A 283 2.80 -8.18 6.64
C ALA A 283 3.22 -8.72 5.26
N ALA A 284 2.85 -8.04 4.18
CA ALA A 284 3.23 -8.41 2.82
C ALA A 284 4.75 -8.36 2.66
N PRO A 285 5.37 -9.38 2.03
CA PRO A 285 6.80 -9.35 1.78
C PRO A 285 7.20 -8.15 0.89
N PRO A 286 8.38 -7.55 1.11
CA PRO A 286 8.95 -6.56 0.20
C PRO A 286 9.07 -7.07 -1.24
N ALA A 287 9.07 -6.16 -2.21
CA ALA A 287 9.09 -6.50 -3.64
C ALA A 287 10.19 -7.49 -4.06
N PRO A 288 11.46 -7.36 -3.61
CA PRO A 288 12.52 -8.31 -3.97
C PRO A 288 12.24 -9.76 -3.56
N LEU A 289 11.53 -9.95 -2.44
CA LEU A 289 11.21 -11.28 -1.91
C LEU A 289 9.97 -11.88 -2.58
N ARG A 290 9.05 -11.04 -3.08
CA ARG A 290 7.88 -11.48 -3.83
C ARG A 290 8.26 -12.04 -5.19
N ALA A 291 9.20 -11.41 -5.89
CA ALA A 291 9.69 -11.88 -7.19
C ALA A 291 10.35 -13.28 -7.15
N GLN A 292 10.82 -13.70 -5.97
CA GLN A 292 11.48 -15.00 -5.76
C GLN A 292 10.51 -16.13 -5.42
N THR A 293 9.25 -15.81 -5.10
CA THR A 293 8.22 -16.81 -4.80
C THR A 293 7.35 -16.95 -6.05
N PRO A 294 7.35 -18.10 -6.75
CA PRO A 294 6.42 -18.31 -7.85
C PRO A 294 5.00 -18.14 -7.32
N ALA A 295 4.15 -17.45 -8.09
CA ALA A 295 2.71 -17.46 -7.83
C ALA A 295 2.25 -18.92 -7.80
N GLN A 296 1.80 -19.39 -6.64
CA GLN A 296 1.14 -20.68 -6.50
C GLN A 296 -0.32 -20.56 -6.96
#